data_AF-A0A661S4T1-F1
#
_entry.id   AF-A0A661S4T1-F1
#
_cell.length_a   1.000
_cell.length_b   1.000
_cell.length_c   1.000
_cell.angle_alpha   90.00
_cell.angle_beta   90.00
_cell.angle_gamma   90.00
#
_symmetry.space_group_name_H-M   'P 1'
#
loop_
_entity.id
_entity.type
_entity.pdbx_description
1 polymer ?
#
loop_
_entity_poly.entity_id
_entity_poly.type
_entity_poly.pdbx_seq_one_letter_code
_entity_poly.pdbx_strand_id
1 'polypeptide(L)'
;MAKNFQDDDREDAMIALFDLYKDKTEGRSGVDAFLKTDRKIIPFELKTTSQGSVTTVRDFGPDHIRKWENKHWLIGFFIKGREYYKYGSPSMMAEWIQSKEKYIAPDFKLAKLVPAKINFEDMYRITGKKDVYTYGDAKAIQKMQYKKKQYIQLQDLEQGYSPKRMLEIVKDRAQYLIERGSTLNNPHIPFTYFDGWTEITKNHAEQLRIMVREYFKGLR
;
A
#
# COMPACT_ATOMS: atom_id res chain seq x y z
N MET A 1 4.73 3.63 -23.77
CA MET A 1 6.00 3.35 -23.08
C MET A 1 6.77 4.60 -22.63
N ALA A 2 6.43 5.82 -23.07
CA ALA A 2 7.15 7.04 -22.67
C ALA A 2 6.84 7.59 -21.26
N LYS A 3 5.66 7.29 -20.70
CA LYS A 3 5.22 7.88 -19.41
C LYS A 3 6.06 7.41 -18.20
N ASN A 4 6.41 6.13 -18.15
CA ASN A 4 7.22 5.58 -17.05
C ASN A 4 8.65 6.12 -17.06
N PHE A 5 9.25 6.27 -18.24
CA PHE A 5 10.62 6.80 -18.36
C PHE A 5 10.71 8.24 -17.83
N GLN A 6 9.71 9.07 -18.13
CA GLN A 6 9.62 10.43 -17.62
C GLN A 6 9.42 10.49 -16.09
N ASP A 7 8.65 9.56 -15.52
CA ASP A 7 8.43 9.50 -14.07
C ASP A 7 9.68 8.98 -13.34
N ASP A 8 10.39 7.98 -13.90
CA ASP A 8 11.66 7.46 -13.38
C ASP A 8 12.76 8.53 -13.42
N ASP A 9 12.89 9.28 -14.54
CA ASP A 9 13.86 10.38 -14.68
C ASP A 9 13.62 11.49 -13.65
N ARG A 10 12.34 11.82 -13.38
CA ARG A 10 11.96 12.83 -12.39
C ARG A 10 12.30 12.37 -10.97
N GLU A 11 12.06 11.11 -10.67
CA GLU A 11 12.40 10.55 -9.37
C GLU A 11 13.92 10.57 -9.13
N ASP A 12 14.71 10.14 -10.12
CA ASP A 12 16.18 10.16 -10.03
C ASP A 12 16.73 11.60 -9.94
N ALA A 13 16.14 12.54 -10.67
CA ALA A 13 16.47 13.96 -10.55
C ALA A 13 16.16 14.50 -9.14
N MET A 14 15.02 14.12 -8.55
CA MET A 14 14.68 14.48 -7.17
C MET A 14 15.67 13.89 -6.16
N ILE A 15 16.07 12.64 -6.34
CA ILE A 15 17.04 11.97 -5.46
C ILE A 15 18.37 12.72 -5.49
N ALA A 16 18.88 13.04 -6.67
CA ALA A 16 20.12 13.80 -6.82
C ALA A 16 19.99 15.22 -6.23
N LEU A 17 18.90 15.92 -6.52
CA LEU A 17 18.67 17.30 -6.10
C LEU A 17 18.62 17.46 -4.57
N PHE A 18 18.09 16.45 -3.89
CA PHE A 18 17.91 16.43 -2.43
C PHE A 18 18.97 15.62 -1.67
N ASP A 19 19.99 15.11 -2.36
CA ASP A 19 21.07 14.29 -1.78
C ASP A 19 20.50 13.07 -1.01
N LEU A 20 19.51 12.43 -1.64
CA LEU A 20 18.94 11.15 -1.21
C LEU A 20 19.69 10.00 -1.87
N TYR A 21 19.47 8.78 -1.39
CA TYR A 21 19.99 7.58 -2.04
C TYR A 21 18.92 6.49 -2.18
N LYS A 22 19.03 5.69 -3.24
CA LYS A 22 18.23 4.47 -3.46
C LYS A 22 18.95 3.25 -2.90
N ASP A 23 18.25 2.45 -2.11
CA ASP A 23 18.72 1.11 -1.76
C ASP A 23 18.33 0.14 -2.89
N LYS A 24 19.34 -0.43 -3.57
CA LYS A 24 19.11 -1.33 -4.70
C LYS A 24 18.49 -2.68 -4.29
N THR A 25 18.46 -2.99 -3.00
CA THR A 25 17.90 -4.26 -2.48
C THR A 25 16.39 -4.20 -2.24
N GLU A 26 15.79 -3.01 -2.13
CA GLU A 26 14.36 -2.78 -1.88
C GLU A 26 13.45 -3.20 -3.06
N GLY A 27 14.00 -3.29 -4.28
CA GLY A 27 13.27 -3.60 -5.49
C GLY A 27 12.21 -2.54 -5.84
N ARG A 28 11.35 -2.85 -6.83
CA ARG A 28 10.40 -1.87 -7.41
C ARG A 28 9.24 -1.47 -6.49
N SER A 29 8.92 -2.28 -5.48
CA SER A 29 7.80 -2.06 -4.56
C SER A 29 8.22 -1.47 -3.21
N GLY A 30 9.53 -1.32 -2.99
CA GLY A 30 10.11 -0.91 -1.72
C GLY A 30 9.99 0.59 -1.45
N VAL A 31 10.94 1.12 -0.70
CA VAL A 31 11.06 2.56 -0.41
C VAL A 31 11.72 3.29 -1.59
N ASP A 32 11.14 4.41 -2.01
CA ASP A 32 11.61 5.15 -3.19
C ASP A 32 13.01 5.75 -2.99
N ALA A 33 13.26 6.33 -1.82
CA ALA A 33 14.57 6.88 -1.47
C ALA A 33 14.79 6.97 0.04
N PHE A 34 16.04 7.17 0.44
CA PHE A 34 16.43 7.35 1.83
C PHE A 34 17.25 8.62 2.01
N LEU A 35 16.99 9.32 3.12
CA LEU A 35 17.86 10.39 3.60
C LEU A 35 18.75 9.84 4.71
N LYS A 36 20.07 9.88 4.50
CA LYS A 36 21.04 9.60 5.56
C LYS A 36 21.31 10.85 6.37
N THR A 37 21.07 10.79 7.67
CA THR A 37 21.49 11.82 8.64
C THR A 37 22.47 11.20 9.62
N ASP A 38 23.22 12.01 10.37
CA ASP A 38 24.22 11.53 11.34
C ASP A 38 23.64 10.55 12.38
N ARG A 39 22.32 10.60 12.61
CA ARG A 39 21.64 9.84 13.66
C ARG A 39 20.76 8.70 13.16
N LYS A 40 20.42 8.67 11.86
CA LYS A 40 19.43 7.73 11.30
C LYS A 40 19.33 7.76 9.79
N ILE A 41 18.81 6.67 9.27
CA ILE A 41 18.33 6.51 7.89
C ILE A 41 16.82 6.73 7.90
N ILE A 42 16.34 7.60 7.01
CA ILE A 42 14.94 8.02 6.98
C ILE A 42 14.34 7.63 5.63
N PRO A 43 13.28 6.81 5.61
CA PRO A 43 12.64 6.40 4.36
C PRO A 43 11.72 7.52 3.82
N PHE A 44 11.80 7.74 2.51
CA PHE A 44 10.99 8.68 1.77
C PHE A 44 10.13 7.98 0.72
N GLU A 45 8.88 8.41 0.62
CA GLU A 45 8.04 8.24 -0.56
C GLU A 45 8.19 9.49 -1.43
N LEU A 46 8.48 9.30 -2.71
CA LEU A 46 8.66 10.37 -3.69
C LEU A 46 7.46 10.42 -4.62
N LYS A 47 6.96 11.62 -4.89
CA LYS A 47 5.90 11.84 -5.89
C LYS A 47 6.16 13.10 -6.70
N THR A 48 5.63 13.14 -7.91
CA THR A 48 5.58 14.37 -8.71
C THR A 48 4.20 14.60 -9.28
N THR A 49 3.88 15.86 -9.58
CA THR A 49 2.67 16.22 -10.30
C THR A 49 2.89 17.42 -11.20
N SER A 50 2.20 17.42 -12.35
CA SER A 50 2.08 18.57 -13.25
C SER A 50 0.66 19.12 -13.34
N GLN A 51 -0.30 18.48 -12.68
CA GLN A 51 -1.74 18.80 -12.76
C GLN A 51 -2.36 19.22 -11.42
N GLY A 52 -1.54 19.42 -10.38
CA GLY A 52 -1.99 19.89 -9.07
C GLY A 52 -2.43 18.79 -8.11
N SER A 53 -3.05 17.71 -8.58
CA SER A 53 -3.32 16.55 -7.72
C SER A 53 -2.18 15.54 -7.77
N VAL A 54 -1.89 14.88 -6.65
CA VAL A 54 -0.83 13.87 -6.56
C VAL A 54 -1.47 12.49 -6.56
N THR A 55 -1.19 11.70 -7.60
CA THR A 55 -1.54 10.27 -7.66
C THR A 55 -0.66 9.48 -6.69
N THR A 56 -1.20 8.42 -6.10
CA THR A 56 -0.48 7.66 -5.07
C THR A 56 -0.19 6.22 -5.48
N VAL A 57 -1.18 5.32 -5.41
CA VAL A 57 -0.99 3.89 -5.71
C VAL A 57 -2.26 3.25 -6.26
N ARG A 58 -2.08 2.20 -7.08
CA ARG A 58 -3.18 1.33 -7.50
C ARG A 58 -3.59 0.45 -6.32
N ASP A 59 -4.90 0.28 -6.11
CA ASP A 59 -5.46 -0.59 -5.06
C ASP A 59 -4.96 -0.23 -3.64
N PHE A 60 -5.19 1.02 -3.22
CA PHE A 60 -4.88 1.48 -1.87
C PHE A 60 -5.66 0.66 -0.82
N GLY A 61 -4.95 0.18 0.22
CA GLY A 61 -5.48 -0.76 1.20
C GLY A 61 -4.64 -0.81 2.48
N PRO A 62 -4.92 -1.76 3.41
CA PRO A 62 -4.27 -1.85 4.71
C PRO A 62 -2.74 -1.94 4.68
N ASP A 63 -2.17 -2.61 3.68
CA ASP A 63 -0.71 -2.66 3.50
C ASP A 63 -0.11 -1.29 3.22
N HIS A 64 -0.79 -0.47 2.42
CA HIS A 64 -0.35 0.89 2.10
C HIS A 64 -0.45 1.83 3.30
N ILE A 65 -1.51 1.69 4.10
CA ILE A 65 -1.68 2.44 5.36
C ILE A 65 -0.49 2.16 6.28
N ARG A 66 -0.18 0.89 6.56
CA ARG A 66 1.00 0.50 7.35
C ARG A 66 2.31 0.94 6.71
N LYS A 67 2.43 0.82 5.39
CA LYS A 67 3.62 1.24 4.64
C LYS A 67 3.88 2.72 4.92
N TRP A 68 2.86 3.58 4.83
CA TRP A 68 3.00 5.03 4.81
C TRP A 68 2.88 5.74 6.15
N GLU A 69 2.35 5.08 7.19
CA GLU A 69 2.12 5.67 8.52
C GLU A 69 3.34 6.42 9.08
N ASN A 70 4.54 5.87 8.87
CA ASN A 70 5.79 6.45 9.35
C ASN A 70 6.71 6.96 8.22
N LYS A 71 6.19 7.09 6.99
CA LYS A 71 7.00 7.61 5.88
C LYS A 71 7.08 9.12 5.90
N HIS A 72 8.25 9.61 5.51
CA HIS A 72 8.40 10.97 5.04
C HIS A 72 8.05 11.04 3.55
N TRP A 73 7.56 12.19 3.11
CA TRP A 73 7.15 12.41 1.73
C TRP A 73 7.90 13.60 1.17
N LEU A 74 8.33 13.48 -0.09
CA LEU A 74 8.86 14.60 -0.86
C LEU A 74 8.12 14.66 -2.19
N ILE A 75 7.49 15.80 -2.45
CA ILE A 75 6.56 15.95 -3.57
C ILE A 75 7.04 17.11 -4.46
N GLY A 76 7.34 16.81 -5.73
CA GLY A 76 7.69 17.79 -6.75
C GLY A 76 6.48 18.30 -7.53
N PHE A 77 6.36 19.61 -7.68
CA PHE A 77 5.29 20.28 -8.40
C PHE A 77 5.85 21.01 -9.63
N PHE A 78 5.39 20.59 -10.81
CA PHE A 78 5.78 21.13 -12.11
C PHE A 78 4.55 21.78 -12.79
N ILE A 79 4.09 22.91 -12.24
CA ILE A 79 2.78 23.49 -12.56
C ILE A 79 2.96 24.87 -13.18
N LYS A 80 2.39 25.08 -14.38
CA LYS A 80 2.37 26.37 -15.09
C LYS A 80 3.78 27.00 -15.23
N GLY A 81 4.78 26.18 -15.52
CA GLY A 81 6.17 26.63 -15.68
C GLY A 81 6.91 26.93 -14.36
N ARG A 82 6.28 26.71 -13.20
CA ARG A 82 6.94 26.76 -11.90
C ARG A 82 7.35 25.35 -11.48
N GLU A 83 8.55 25.24 -10.93
CA GLU A 83 9.07 24.05 -10.28
C GLU A 83 9.34 24.36 -8.81
N TYR A 84 8.78 23.56 -7.91
CA TYR A 84 9.03 23.64 -6.48
C TYR A 84 8.71 22.30 -5.82
N TYR A 85 9.19 22.11 -4.60
CA TYR A 85 9.03 20.89 -3.86
C TYR A 85 8.39 21.16 -2.50
N LYS A 86 7.66 20.18 -1.97
CA LYS A 86 7.13 20.23 -0.60
C LYS A 86 7.49 18.97 0.15
N TYR A 87 7.88 19.15 1.41
CA TYR A 87 8.14 18.08 2.35
C TYR A 87 6.89 17.80 3.19
N GLY A 88 6.53 16.52 3.34
CA GLY A 88 5.51 16.05 4.26
C GLY A 88 6.12 15.13 5.30
N SER A 89 6.05 15.51 6.58
CA SER A 89 6.37 14.59 7.68
C SER A 89 5.26 13.53 7.85
N PRO A 90 5.52 12.44 8.60
CA PRO A 90 4.48 11.48 8.97
C PRO A 90 3.25 12.15 9.60
N SER A 91 3.45 13.11 10.51
CA SER A 91 2.35 13.84 11.15
C SER A 91 1.56 14.71 10.17
N MET A 92 2.22 15.32 9.18
CA MET A 92 1.56 16.15 8.16
C MET A 92 0.75 15.30 7.16
N MET A 93 1.17 14.06 6.91
CA MET A 93 0.48 13.15 5.99
C MET A 93 -0.61 12.29 6.67
N ALA A 94 -0.58 12.22 8.00
CA ALA A 94 -1.45 11.35 8.79
C ALA A 94 -2.94 11.59 8.51
N GLU A 95 -3.39 12.85 8.45
CA GLU A 95 -4.81 13.18 8.23
C GLU A 95 -5.32 12.63 6.90
N TRP A 96 -4.57 12.83 5.81
CA TRP A 96 -4.97 12.28 4.51
C TRP A 96 -5.01 10.75 4.55
N ILE A 97 -3.98 10.09 5.09
CA ILE A 97 -3.93 8.62 5.18
C ILE A 97 -5.11 8.08 6.00
N GLN A 98 -5.37 8.66 7.17
CA GLN A 98 -6.49 8.30 8.05
C GLN A 98 -7.84 8.50 7.37
N SER A 99 -7.99 9.56 6.56
CA SER A 99 -9.22 9.77 5.79
C SER A 99 -9.48 8.62 4.80
N LYS A 100 -8.42 8.09 4.17
CA LYS A 100 -8.53 6.95 3.24
C LYS A 100 -8.74 5.64 3.97
N GLU A 101 -8.09 5.44 5.11
CA GLU A 101 -8.34 4.29 5.98
C GLU A 101 -9.80 4.26 6.44
N LYS A 102 -10.32 5.38 6.94
CA LYS A 102 -11.72 5.51 7.36
C LYS A 102 -12.69 5.21 6.21
N TYR A 103 -12.34 5.62 4.99
CA TYR A 103 -13.15 5.37 3.79
C TYR A 103 -13.28 3.87 3.49
N ILE A 104 -12.18 3.11 3.53
CA ILE A 104 -12.20 1.66 3.22
C ILE A 104 -12.61 0.79 4.42
N ALA A 105 -12.58 1.33 5.65
CA ALA A 105 -12.79 0.56 6.87
C ALA A 105 -14.12 -0.23 6.93
N PRO A 106 -15.27 0.27 6.47
CA PRO A 106 -16.52 -0.51 6.47
C PRO A 106 -16.40 -1.81 5.66
N ASP A 107 -15.76 -1.76 4.50
CA ASP A 107 -15.67 -2.93 3.61
C ASP A 107 -14.71 -3.98 4.19
N PHE A 108 -13.60 -3.56 4.80
CA PHE A 108 -12.72 -4.47 5.54
C PHE A 108 -13.37 -5.05 6.80
N LYS A 109 -14.36 -4.38 7.40
CA LYS A 109 -15.19 -4.98 8.45
C LYS A 109 -16.12 -6.05 7.86
N LEU A 110 -16.74 -5.79 6.71
CA LEU A 110 -17.54 -6.79 5.99
C LEU A 110 -16.71 -8.02 5.62
N ALA A 111 -15.47 -7.83 5.19
CA ALA A 111 -14.54 -8.92 4.89
C ALA A 111 -14.30 -9.86 6.08
N LYS A 112 -14.47 -9.39 7.33
CA LYS A 112 -14.37 -10.23 8.53
C LYS A 112 -15.72 -10.86 8.90
N LEU A 113 -16.80 -10.09 8.80
CA LEU A 113 -18.13 -10.52 9.25
C LEU A 113 -18.80 -11.52 8.30
N VAL A 114 -18.67 -11.33 6.99
CA VAL A 114 -19.35 -12.17 5.99
C VAL A 114 -18.81 -13.60 5.99
N PRO A 115 -17.50 -13.86 5.95
CA PRO A 115 -16.98 -15.24 5.99
C PRO A 115 -17.38 -15.99 7.27
N ALA A 116 -17.45 -15.30 8.40
CA ALA A 116 -17.87 -15.91 9.67
C ALA A 116 -19.31 -16.43 9.65
N LYS A 117 -20.16 -15.91 8.75
CA LYS A 117 -21.56 -16.36 8.58
C LYS A 117 -21.72 -17.52 7.60
N ILE A 118 -20.70 -17.83 6.79
CA ILE A 118 -20.74 -18.95 5.86
C ILE A 118 -20.72 -20.25 6.67
N ASN A 119 -21.70 -21.11 6.42
CA ASN A 119 -21.85 -22.38 7.11
C ASN A 119 -21.71 -23.57 6.11
N PHE A 120 -21.88 -24.80 6.63
CA PHE A 120 -21.76 -26.01 5.83
C PHE A 120 -22.77 -26.09 4.69
N GLU A 121 -23.99 -25.61 4.88
CA GLU A 121 -25.02 -25.64 3.85
C GLU A 121 -24.62 -24.74 2.67
N ASP A 122 -24.13 -23.53 2.94
CA ASP A 122 -23.61 -22.62 1.91
C ASP A 122 -22.44 -23.26 1.16
N MET A 123 -21.49 -23.85 1.89
CA MET A 123 -20.36 -24.56 1.29
C MET A 123 -20.84 -25.70 0.39
N TYR A 124 -21.76 -26.54 0.85
CA TYR A 124 -22.29 -27.66 0.06
C TYR A 124 -23.02 -27.20 -1.20
N ARG A 125 -23.73 -26.06 -1.15
CA ARG A 125 -24.34 -25.46 -2.35
C ARG A 125 -23.30 -24.99 -3.38
N ILE A 126 -22.11 -24.60 -2.93
CA ILE A 126 -21.00 -24.14 -3.79
C ILE A 126 -20.18 -25.31 -4.34
N THR A 127 -19.84 -26.28 -3.51
CA THR A 127 -18.85 -27.33 -3.83
C THR A 127 -19.45 -28.71 -4.09
N GLY A 128 -20.75 -28.87 -3.83
CA GLY A 128 -21.37 -30.17 -3.62
C GLY A 128 -21.01 -30.77 -2.26
N LYS A 129 -21.88 -31.63 -1.71
CA LYS A 129 -21.62 -32.38 -0.48
C LYS A 129 -20.73 -33.59 -0.76
N LYS A 130 -19.61 -33.72 -0.04
CA LYS A 130 -18.67 -34.83 -0.12
C LYS A 130 -18.14 -35.16 1.28
N ASP A 131 -17.78 -36.41 1.52
CA ASP A 131 -17.11 -36.80 2.77
C ASP A 131 -15.63 -36.44 2.76
N VAL A 132 -15.01 -36.44 1.57
CA VAL A 132 -13.62 -36.02 1.34
C VAL A 132 -13.57 -35.12 0.10
N TYR A 133 -12.96 -33.95 0.25
CA TYR A 133 -12.68 -33.02 -0.84
C TYR A 133 -11.24 -33.18 -1.32
N THR A 134 -11.02 -32.97 -2.62
CA THR A 134 -9.72 -33.17 -3.25
C THR A 134 -8.92 -31.87 -3.35
N TYR A 135 -7.62 -31.98 -3.66
CA TYR A 135 -6.80 -30.84 -4.08
C TYR A 135 -7.45 -30.02 -5.21
N GLY A 136 -8.10 -30.70 -6.16
CA GLY A 136 -8.80 -30.05 -7.28
C GLY A 136 -9.96 -29.18 -6.80
N ASP A 137 -10.76 -29.67 -5.86
CA ASP A 137 -11.88 -28.94 -5.27
C ASP A 137 -11.41 -27.65 -4.58
N ALA A 138 -10.42 -27.75 -3.70
CA ALA A 138 -9.83 -26.60 -3.01
C ALA A 138 -9.23 -25.59 -4.01
N LYS A 139 -8.53 -26.07 -5.04
CA LYS A 139 -7.92 -25.22 -6.08
C LYS A 139 -8.98 -24.51 -6.92
N ALA A 140 -10.11 -25.14 -7.21
CA ALA A 140 -11.21 -24.52 -7.95
C ALA A 140 -11.80 -23.31 -7.20
N ILE A 141 -11.88 -23.40 -5.87
CA ILE A 141 -12.31 -22.28 -5.01
C ILE A 141 -11.25 -21.19 -4.94
N GLN A 142 -10.00 -21.54 -4.63
CA GLN A 142 -8.95 -20.56 -4.36
C GLN A 142 -8.22 -20.03 -5.60
N LYS A 143 -8.42 -20.63 -6.79
CA LYS A 143 -7.89 -20.17 -8.08
C LYS A 143 -6.39 -19.83 -8.07
N MET A 144 -5.59 -20.62 -7.35
CA MET A 144 -4.13 -20.45 -7.14
C MET A 144 -3.70 -19.33 -6.18
N GLN A 145 -4.61 -18.79 -5.36
CA GLN A 145 -4.26 -17.81 -4.33
C GLN A 145 -3.30 -18.38 -3.28
N TYR A 146 -3.46 -19.66 -2.93
CA TYR A 146 -2.48 -20.37 -2.11
C TYR A 146 -1.33 -20.92 -2.97
N LYS A 147 -0.13 -20.95 -2.38
CA LYS A 147 1.01 -21.71 -2.89
C LYS A 147 0.73 -23.21 -2.78
N LYS A 148 1.34 -24.03 -3.64
CA LYS A 148 1.21 -25.51 -3.62
C LYS A 148 1.42 -26.10 -2.22
N LYS A 149 2.46 -25.63 -1.51
CA LYS A 149 2.77 -26.05 -0.13
C LYS A 149 1.61 -25.80 0.84
N GLN A 150 0.93 -24.66 0.72
CA GLN A 150 -0.20 -24.31 1.61
C GLN A 150 -1.39 -25.24 1.37
N TYR A 151 -1.73 -25.54 0.11
CA TYR A 151 -2.78 -26.53 -0.18
C TYR A 151 -2.47 -27.89 0.47
N ILE A 152 -1.24 -28.39 0.31
CA ILE A 152 -0.83 -29.68 0.90
C ILE A 152 -0.91 -29.64 2.42
N GLN A 153 -0.43 -28.56 3.05
CA GLN A 153 -0.48 -28.39 4.50
C GLN A 153 -1.90 -28.30 5.08
N LEU A 154 -2.86 -27.86 4.26
CA LEU A 154 -4.25 -27.75 4.68
C LEU A 154 -4.99 -29.10 4.59
N GLN A 155 -4.45 -30.12 3.91
CA GLN A 155 -5.05 -31.46 3.88
C GLN A 155 -5.02 -32.06 5.28
N ASP A 156 -6.20 -32.25 5.86
CA ASP A 156 -6.39 -32.80 7.20
C ASP A 156 -6.79 -34.28 7.18
N LEU A 157 -6.89 -34.87 5.99
CA LEU A 157 -7.12 -36.30 5.75
C LEU A 157 -6.01 -36.86 4.85
N GLU A 158 -5.82 -38.19 4.89
CA GLU A 158 -4.68 -38.88 4.29
C GLU A 158 -4.43 -38.57 2.80
N GLN A 159 -5.44 -38.12 2.04
CA GLN A 159 -5.30 -37.55 0.70
C GLN A 159 -6.36 -36.49 0.34
N GLY A 160 -6.77 -35.65 1.29
CA GLY A 160 -7.83 -34.68 1.02
C GLY A 160 -8.16 -33.75 2.17
N TYR A 161 -9.29 -33.07 2.03
CA TYR A 161 -9.81 -32.15 3.02
C TYR A 161 -11.13 -32.69 3.56
N SER A 162 -11.30 -32.61 4.88
CA SER A 162 -12.61 -32.81 5.51
C SER A 162 -13.59 -31.70 5.09
N PRO A 163 -14.90 -31.90 5.26
CA PRO A 163 -15.89 -30.83 5.06
C PRO A 163 -15.58 -29.60 5.91
N LYS A 164 -15.09 -29.78 7.14
CA LYS A 164 -14.74 -28.68 8.03
C LYS A 164 -13.61 -27.85 7.45
N ARG A 165 -12.57 -28.50 6.91
CA ARG A 165 -11.46 -27.81 6.28
C ARG A 165 -11.87 -27.12 4.99
N MET A 166 -12.72 -27.76 4.18
CA MET A 166 -13.24 -27.16 2.95
C MET A 166 -14.08 -25.91 3.24
N LEU A 167 -14.83 -25.88 4.35
CA LEU A 167 -15.60 -24.71 4.78
C LEU A 167 -14.67 -23.52 5.04
N GLU A 168 -13.56 -23.74 5.75
CA GLU A 168 -12.58 -22.69 6.01
C GLU A 168 -11.93 -22.19 4.71
N ILE A 169 -11.66 -23.06 3.74
CA ILE A 169 -11.13 -22.65 2.42
C ILE A 169 -12.13 -21.75 1.68
N VAL A 170 -13.42 -22.04 1.75
CA VAL A 170 -14.48 -21.18 1.17
C VAL A 170 -14.57 -19.84 1.89
N LYS A 171 -14.47 -19.83 3.23
CA LYS A 171 -14.44 -18.60 4.04
C LYS A 171 -13.24 -17.72 3.69
N ASP A 172 -12.05 -18.30 3.62
CA ASP A 172 -10.84 -17.60 3.20
C ASP A 172 -11.00 -16.99 1.81
N ARG A 173 -11.66 -17.71 0.89
CA ARG A 173 -11.91 -17.19 -0.46
C ARG A 173 -12.87 -16.01 -0.44
N ALA A 174 -13.94 -16.10 0.33
CA ALA A 174 -14.90 -15.01 0.49
C ALA A 174 -14.23 -13.77 1.09
N GLN A 175 -13.42 -13.95 2.14
CA GLN A 175 -12.63 -12.88 2.74
C GLN A 175 -11.74 -12.21 1.69
N TYR A 176 -10.93 -13.01 0.99
CA TYR A 176 -10.00 -12.51 -0.02
C TYR A 176 -10.69 -11.70 -1.12
N LEU A 177 -11.84 -12.19 -1.62
CA LEU A 177 -12.59 -11.51 -2.67
C LEU A 177 -13.12 -10.15 -2.21
N ILE A 178 -13.63 -10.08 -0.97
CA ILE A 178 -14.11 -8.82 -0.40
C ILE A 178 -12.92 -7.88 -0.21
N GLU A 179 -11.86 -8.29 0.50
CA GLU A 179 -10.67 -7.46 0.75
C GLU A 179 -10.06 -6.89 -0.54
N ARG A 180 -10.00 -7.70 -1.61
CA ARG A 180 -9.51 -7.25 -2.91
C ARG A 180 -10.44 -6.25 -3.58
N GLY A 181 -11.75 -6.39 -3.40
CA GLY A 181 -12.74 -5.44 -3.90
C GLY A 181 -12.84 -4.16 -3.06
N SER A 182 -12.39 -4.19 -1.81
CA SER A 182 -12.44 -3.09 -0.83
C SER A 182 -11.33 -2.06 -0.96
N THR A 183 -10.35 -2.28 -1.85
CA THR A 183 -9.26 -1.32 -2.04
C THR A 183 -9.73 -0.09 -2.80
N LEU A 184 -9.19 1.07 -2.45
CA LEU A 184 -9.48 2.33 -3.15
C LEU A 184 -8.54 2.50 -4.34
N ASN A 185 -9.09 2.55 -5.55
CA ASN A 185 -8.26 2.68 -6.75
C ASN A 185 -7.71 4.11 -6.91
N ASN A 186 -6.38 4.25 -6.93
CA ASN A 186 -5.64 5.47 -7.22
C ASN A 186 -6.19 6.73 -6.51
N PRO A 187 -6.25 6.74 -5.17
CA PRO A 187 -6.66 7.94 -4.46
C PRO A 187 -5.69 9.08 -4.74
N HIS A 188 -6.23 10.25 -5.05
CA HIS A 188 -5.46 11.46 -5.25
C HIS A 188 -5.38 12.26 -3.94
N ILE A 189 -4.21 12.88 -3.72
CA ILE A 189 -4.06 13.96 -2.75
C ILE A 189 -4.42 15.26 -3.48
N PRO A 190 -5.48 15.99 -3.07
CA PRO A 190 -5.87 17.22 -3.73
C PRO A 190 -4.81 18.31 -3.49
N PHE A 191 -4.67 19.24 -4.43
CA PHE A 191 -3.69 20.34 -4.33
C PHE A 191 -3.85 21.14 -3.03
N THR A 192 -5.09 21.38 -2.62
CA THR A 192 -5.45 22.13 -1.41
C THR A 192 -4.98 21.48 -0.11
N TYR A 193 -4.67 20.17 -0.13
CA TYR A 193 -4.08 19.50 1.05
C TYR A 193 -2.70 20.09 1.41
N PHE A 194 -2.03 20.70 0.44
CA PHE A 194 -0.71 21.29 0.60
C PHE A 194 -0.75 22.80 0.84
N ASP A 195 -1.94 23.38 1.07
CA ASP A 195 -2.08 24.81 1.35
C ASP A 195 -1.35 25.17 2.65
N GLY A 196 -0.60 26.27 2.62
CA GLY A 196 0.22 26.71 3.76
C GLY A 196 1.54 25.94 3.97
N TRP A 197 1.78 24.83 3.24
CA TRP A 197 3.04 24.11 3.34
C TRP A 197 4.18 24.88 2.66
N THR A 198 5.33 24.92 3.31
CA THR A 198 6.55 25.58 2.81
C THR A 198 7.01 24.99 1.48
N GLU A 199 7.25 25.87 0.50
CA GLU A 199 7.86 25.52 -0.78
C GLU A 199 9.39 25.53 -0.67
N ILE A 200 10.02 24.45 -1.13
CA ILE A 200 11.47 24.35 -1.32
C ILE A 200 11.75 24.67 -2.79
N THR A 201 12.43 25.78 -3.04
CA THR A 201 12.78 26.27 -4.40
C THR A 201 14.29 26.45 -4.60
N LYS A 202 15.07 26.36 -3.51
CA LYS A 202 16.52 26.54 -3.50
C LYS A 202 17.12 25.80 -2.30
N ASN A 203 18.44 25.55 -2.34
CA ASN A 203 19.17 24.85 -1.28
C ASN A 203 18.49 23.54 -0.87
N HIS A 204 17.99 22.80 -1.87
CA HIS A 204 17.03 21.71 -1.73
C HIS A 204 17.41 20.68 -0.65
N ALA A 205 18.61 20.10 -0.76
CA ALA A 205 19.12 19.14 0.22
C ALA A 205 19.19 19.70 1.65
N GLU A 206 19.76 20.90 1.84
CA GLU A 206 19.89 21.49 3.17
C GLU A 206 18.54 21.86 3.79
N GLN A 207 17.62 22.42 2.99
CA GLN A 207 16.26 22.74 3.44
C GLN A 207 15.52 21.49 3.89
N LEU A 208 15.59 20.40 3.12
CA LEU A 208 14.99 19.12 3.52
C LEU A 208 15.58 18.62 4.84
N ARG A 209 16.91 18.67 4.99
CA ARG A 209 17.59 18.26 6.24
C ARG A 209 17.20 19.14 7.42
N ILE A 210 16.95 20.43 7.24
CA ILE A 210 16.42 21.33 8.28
C ILE A 210 15.02 20.88 8.69
N MET A 211 14.08 20.78 7.74
CA MET A 211 12.68 20.44 8.02
C MET A 211 12.54 19.06 8.69
N VAL A 212 13.33 18.08 8.23
CA VAL A 212 13.40 16.76 8.85
C VAL A 212 13.92 16.84 10.29
N ARG A 213 14.98 17.61 10.55
CA ARG A 213 15.51 17.80 11.92
C ARG A 213 14.48 18.46 12.82
N GLU A 214 13.75 19.46 12.31
CA GLU A 214 12.68 20.14 13.05
C GLU A 214 11.55 19.21 13.45
N TYR A 215 11.06 18.37 12.53
CA TYR A 215 10.08 17.34 12.84
C TYR A 215 10.51 16.47 14.04
N PHE A 216 11.76 15.98 14.02
CA PHE A 216 12.25 15.14 15.11
C PHE A 216 12.58 15.88 16.40
N LYS A 217 12.80 17.20 16.36
CA LYS A 217 12.89 18.02 17.57
C LYS A 217 11.52 18.17 18.23
N GLY A 218 10.45 18.35 17.44
CA GLY A 218 9.08 18.48 17.95
C GLY A 218 8.46 17.20 18.51
N LEU A 219 9.10 16.04 18.32
CA LEU A 219 8.69 14.77 18.94
C LEU A 219 9.31 14.52 20.33
N ARG A 220 10.19 15.42 20.80
CA ARG A 220 10.81 15.37 22.13
C ARG A 220 10.05 16.25 23.09
#